data_AF-A0A7Y9JCR3-F1
#
_entry.id   AF-A0A7Y9JCR3-F1
#
_cell.length_a   1.000
_cell.length_b   1.000
_cell.length_c   1.000
_cell.angle_alpha   90.00
_cell.angle_beta   90.00
_cell.angle_gamma   90.00
#
_symmetry.space_group_name_H-M   'P 1'
#
loop_
_entity.id
_entity.type
_entity.pdbx_description
1 polymer ?
#
loop_
_entity_poly.entity_id
_entity_poly.type
_entity_poly.pdbx_seq_one_letter_code
_entity_poly.pdbx_strand_id
1 'polypeptide(L)'
;MVASRTAREKKAAAEAGPLARVKIDLGADQQFVYKISCTTCVLKGDRSWSAYRPGDDNGFMAAMDRWIFHLHEKHPDAEAPCLAFLPAAQQRLHERREQRAADPTAVPDENAT
;
A
#
# COMPACT_ATOMS: atom_id res chain seq x y z
N MET A 1 5.76 8.73 23.61
CA MET A 1 4.47 9.19 23.06
C MET A 1 4.34 8.64 21.64
N VAL A 2 3.34 7.80 21.37
CA VAL A 2 3.10 7.27 20.01
C VAL A 2 2.47 8.38 19.18
N ALA A 3 3.00 8.65 17.98
CA ALA A 3 2.45 9.69 17.10
C ALA A 3 0.95 9.42 16.82
N SER A 4 0.13 10.46 16.96
CA SER A 4 -1.31 10.40 16.70
C SER A 4 -1.60 9.98 15.25
N ARG A 5 -2.81 9.45 15.00
CA ARG A 5 -3.29 9.12 13.64
C ARG A 5 -3.03 10.26 12.67
N THR A 6 -3.39 11.49 13.04
CA THR A 6 -3.21 12.69 12.23
C THR A 6 -1.74 12.98 11.92
N ALA A 7 -0.83 12.79 12.87
CA ALA A 7 0.60 12.98 12.63
C ALA A 7 1.14 11.93 11.63
N ARG A 8 0.69 10.68 11.73
CA ARG A 8 1.04 9.61 10.79
C ARG A 8 0.47 9.88 9.40
N GLU A 9 -0.79 10.32 9.30
CA GLU A 9 -1.44 10.68 8.04
C GLU A 9 -0.66 11.79 7.32
N LYS A 10 -0.32 12.87 8.04
CA LYS A 10 0.45 13.99 7.49
C LYS A 10 1.84 13.55 7.01
N LYS A 11 2.54 12.73 7.79
CA LYS A 11 3.85 12.22 7.39
C LYS A 11 3.75 11.35 6.13
N ALA A 12 2.80 10.42 6.10
CA ALA A 12 2.59 9.56 4.95
C ALA A 12 2.17 10.35 3.69
N ALA A 13 1.35 11.40 3.84
CA ALA A 13 0.97 12.27 2.73
C ALA A 13 2.15 13.07 2.19
N ALA A 14 2.99 13.61 3.07
CA ALA A 14 4.22 14.32 2.66
C ALA A 14 5.17 13.39 1.89
N GLU A 15 5.28 12.14 2.31
CA GLU A 15 6.14 11.14 1.68
C GLU A 15 5.57 10.66 0.33
N ALA A 16 4.25 10.44 0.26
CA ALA A 16 3.57 9.92 -0.93
C ALA A 16 3.47 10.96 -2.07
N GLY A 17 3.61 12.25 -1.77
CA GLY A 17 3.65 13.31 -2.78
C GLY A 17 2.26 13.84 -3.20
N PRO A 18 2.21 14.79 -4.14
CA PRO A 18 1.02 15.61 -4.41
C PRO A 18 -0.12 14.84 -5.10
N LEU A 19 0.17 13.73 -5.78
CA LEU A 19 -0.85 12.89 -6.42
C LEU A 19 -1.53 11.91 -5.43
N ALA A 20 -1.05 11.86 -4.19
CA ALA A 20 -1.56 10.98 -3.16
C ALA A 20 -2.59 11.68 -2.27
N ARG A 21 -3.69 10.99 -2.00
CA ARG A 21 -4.56 11.25 -0.85
C ARG A 21 -4.42 10.10 0.13
N VAL A 22 -3.94 10.41 1.34
CA VAL A 22 -3.69 9.44 2.41
C VAL A 22 -4.75 9.58 3.51
N LYS A 23 -5.33 8.45 3.90
CA LYS A 23 -6.17 8.28 5.09
C LYS A 23 -5.68 7.08 5.89
N ILE A 24 -5.71 7.15 7.21
CA ILE A 24 -5.36 6.02 8.07
C ILE A 24 -6.57 5.65 8.90
N ASP A 25 -7.21 4.51 8.67
CA ASP A 25 -8.31 4.07 9.53
C ASP A 25 -7.82 3.13 10.64
N LEU A 26 -8.69 2.85 11.61
CA LEU A 26 -8.45 1.82 12.61
C LEU A 26 -9.17 0.55 12.17
N GLY A 27 -8.42 -0.53 11.95
CA GLY A 27 -8.93 -1.84 11.58
C GLY A 27 -9.65 -2.54 12.74
N ALA A 28 -10.29 -3.67 12.43
CA ALA A 28 -11.02 -4.48 13.42
C ALA A 28 -10.08 -5.06 14.49
N ASP A 29 -8.82 -5.25 14.15
CA ASP A 29 -7.70 -5.70 14.99
C ASP A 29 -7.01 -4.57 15.75
N GLN A 30 -7.61 -3.37 15.77
CA GLN A 30 -7.02 -2.13 16.31
C GLN A 30 -5.68 -1.74 15.67
N GLN A 31 -5.39 -2.22 14.45
CA GLN A 31 -4.22 -1.80 13.69
C GLN A 31 -4.52 -0.61 12.79
N PHE A 32 -3.50 0.18 12.49
CA PHE A 32 -3.62 1.29 11.55
C PHE A 32 -3.63 0.79 10.11
N VAL A 33 -4.74 1.07 9.40
CA VAL A 33 -4.97 0.69 8.00
C VAL A 33 -4.69 1.90 7.11
N TYR A 34 -3.63 1.84 6.32
CA TYR A 34 -3.22 2.94 5.43
C TYR A 34 -3.93 2.83 4.08
N LYS A 35 -4.72 3.85 3.76
CA LYS A 35 -5.43 4.00 2.49
C LYS A 35 -4.80 5.13 1.70
N ILE A 36 -3.95 4.79 0.74
CA ILE A 36 -3.37 5.74 -0.22
C ILE A 36 -4.18 5.65 -1.51
N SER A 37 -4.68 6.78 -2.02
CA SER A 37 -5.43 6.85 -3.28
C SER A 37 -4.81 7.85 -4.24
N CYS A 38 -4.83 7.52 -5.52
CA CYS A 38 -4.40 8.42 -6.59
C CYS A 38 -5.49 9.46 -6.86
N THR A 39 -5.12 10.73 -6.97
CA THR A 39 -6.07 11.81 -7.31
C THR A 39 -6.39 11.89 -8.80
N THR A 40 -5.61 11.23 -9.66
CA THR A 40 -5.73 11.30 -11.12
C THR A 40 -6.22 10.00 -11.75
N CYS A 41 -5.77 8.85 -11.25
CA CYS A 41 -6.21 7.55 -11.75
C CYS A 41 -7.57 7.16 -11.20
N VAL A 42 -8.55 7.01 -12.09
CA VAL A 42 -9.91 6.53 -11.77
C VAL A 42 -10.10 5.13 -12.35
N LEU A 43 -10.64 4.22 -11.56
CA LEU A 43 -11.01 2.86 -11.94
C LEU A 43 -12.49 2.80 -12.35
N LYS A 44 -12.90 1.65 -12.90
CA LYS A 44 -14.28 1.41 -13.31
C LYS A 44 -15.28 1.67 -12.16
N GLY A 45 -16.33 2.43 -12.46
CA GLY A 45 -17.34 2.84 -11.48
C GLY A 45 -16.96 4.09 -10.70
N ASP A 46 -16.18 5.00 -11.29
CA ASP A 46 -15.80 6.32 -10.76
C ASP A 46 -15.04 6.29 -9.41
N ARG A 47 -14.47 5.14 -9.08
CA ARG A 47 -13.67 4.98 -7.86
C ARG A 47 -12.21 5.29 -8.18
N SER A 48 -11.62 6.25 -7.46
CA SER A 48 -10.17 6.48 -7.53
C SER A 48 -9.40 5.20 -7.26
N TRP A 49 -8.28 5.01 -7.95
CA TRP A 49 -7.34 3.94 -7.64
C TRP A 49 -6.87 4.07 -6.19
N SER A 50 -6.72 2.96 -5.48
CA SER A 50 -6.19 2.92 -4.11
C SER A 50 -5.32 1.70 -3.85
N ALA A 51 -4.33 1.88 -2.98
CA ALA A 51 -3.48 0.83 -2.45
C ALA A 51 -4.20 -0.09 -1.45
N TYR A 52 -5.38 0.30 -0.93
CA TYR A 52 -6.14 -0.47 0.04
C TYR A 52 -6.67 -1.79 -0.53
N ARG A 53 -6.53 -2.87 0.24
CA ARG A 53 -7.06 -4.20 -0.10
C ARG A 53 -7.70 -4.85 1.13
N PRO A 54 -8.95 -5.34 1.05
CA PRO A 54 -9.56 -6.09 2.16
C PRO A 54 -8.72 -7.32 2.52
N GLY A 55 -8.48 -7.57 3.81
CA GLY A 55 -7.78 -8.75 4.32
C GLY A 55 -6.25 -8.77 4.13
N ASP A 56 -5.69 -7.89 3.30
CA ASP A 56 -4.26 -7.84 3.01
C ASP A 56 -3.44 -7.07 4.08
N ASP A 57 -2.11 -7.19 4.02
CA ASP A 57 -1.16 -6.30 4.69
C ASP A 57 -1.43 -4.84 4.29
N ASN A 58 -2.17 -4.16 5.16
CA ASN A 58 -2.61 -2.77 5.04
C ASN A 58 -1.77 -1.82 5.92
N GLY A 59 -0.62 -2.30 6.42
CA GLY A 59 0.34 -1.48 7.13
C GLY A 59 0.94 -0.41 6.22
N PHE A 60 1.66 0.54 6.82
CA PHE A 60 2.29 1.65 6.10
C PHE A 60 3.17 1.16 4.94
N MET A 61 4.06 0.19 5.19
CA MET A 61 5.00 -0.30 4.18
C MET A 61 4.29 -0.93 2.99
N ALA A 62 3.30 -1.78 3.24
CA ALA A 62 2.58 -2.48 2.18
C ALA A 62 1.66 -1.56 1.36
N ALA A 63 1.08 -0.54 2.00
CA ALA A 63 0.36 0.52 1.28
C ALA A 63 1.32 1.40 0.46
N MET A 64 2.46 1.78 1.03
CA MET A 64 3.46 2.63 0.39
C MET A 64 4.14 1.93 -0.79
N ASP A 65 4.50 0.65 -0.67
CA ASP A 65 5.06 -0.14 -1.78
C ASP A 65 4.12 -0.15 -2.99
N ARG A 66 2.84 -0.44 -2.75
CA ARG A 66 1.81 -0.43 -3.81
C ARG A 66 1.66 0.95 -4.44
N TRP A 67 1.71 2.01 -3.63
CA TRP A 67 1.69 3.38 -4.12
C TRP A 67 2.92 3.71 -4.98
N ILE A 68 4.12 3.36 -4.52
CA ILE A 68 5.37 3.59 -5.24
C ILE A 68 5.33 2.92 -6.62
N PHE A 69 4.87 1.67 -6.72
CA PHE A 69 4.73 0.99 -8.01
C PHE A 69 3.71 1.68 -8.92
N HIS A 70 2.55 2.04 -8.38
CA HIS A 70 1.55 2.76 -9.16
C HIS A 70 2.07 4.11 -9.67
N LEU A 71 2.72 4.89 -8.81
CA LEU A 71 3.29 6.18 -9.16
C LEU A 71 4.37 6.03 -10.23
N HIS A 72 5.31 5.11 -10.04
CA HIS A 72 6.39 4.84 -11.00
C HIS A 72 5.87 4.40 -12.38
N GLU A 73 4.83 3.55 -12.42
CA GLU A 73 4.30 3.01 -13.68
C GLU A 73 3.31 3.94 -14.39
N LYS A 74 2.49 4.70 -13.64
CA LYS A 74 1.39 5.51 -14.20
C LYS A 74 1.69 7.00 -14.26
N HIS A 75 2.66 7.46 -13.49
CA HIS A 75 3.06 8.86 -13.42
C HIS A 75 4.59 8.97 -13.45
N PRO A 76 5.24 8.59 -14.56
CA PRO A 76 6.71 8.59 -14.66
C PRO A 76 7.32 9.98 -14.46
N ASP A 77 6.55 11.04 -14.75
CA ASP A 77 6.98 12.44 -14.58
C ASP A 77 6.65 13.02 -13.20
N ALA A 78 6.01 12.26 -12.31
CA ALA A 78 5.65 12.75 -10.99
C ALA A 78 6.82 12.61 -10.02
N GLU A 79 7.07 13.68 -9.26
CA GLU A 79 8.05 13.67 -8.18
C GLU A 79 7.37 13.43 -6.83
N ALA A 80 7.92 12.49 -6.06
CA ALA A 80 7.51 12.24 -4.68
C ALA A 80 8.68 11.68 -3.86
N PRO A 81 8.82 12.06 -2.58
CA PRO A 81 9.87 11.53 -1.71
C PRO A 81 9.87 10.00 -1.63
N CYS A 82 8.70 9.36 -1.71
CA CYS A 82 8.58 7.90 -1.64
C CYS A 82 9.29 7.17 -2.80
N LEU A 83 9.53 7.81 -3.94
CA LEU A 83 10.21 7.18 -5.09
C LEU A 83 11.67 6.84 -4.79
N ALA A 84 12.30 7.50 -3.81
CA ALA A 84 13.62 7.13 -3.31
C ALA A 84 13.66 5.68 -2.77
N PHE A 85 12.51 5.14 -2.35
CA PHE A 85 12.38 3.79 -1.83
C PHE A 85 11.96 2.75 -2.88
N LEU A 86 11.89 3.12 -4.17
CA LEU A 86 11.54 2.19 -5.25
C LEU A 86 12.42 0.93 -5.26
N PRO A 87 13.76 0.99 -5.16
CA PRO A 87 14.59 -0.22 -5.13
C PRO A 87 14.27 -1.11 -3.93
N ALA A 88 14.02 -0.52 -2.76
CA ALA A 88 13.67 -1.27 -1.55
C ALA A 88 12.27 -1.91 -1.66
N ALA A 89 11.31 -1.24 -2.30
CA ALA A 89 9.98 -1.78 -2.57
C ALA A 89 10.07 -2.97 -3.54
N GLN A 90 10.88 -2.85 -4.61
CA GLN A 90 11.15 -3.94 -5.55
C GLN A 90 11.79 -5.16 -4.85
N GLN A 91 12.76 -4.93 -3.98
CA GLN A 91 13.40 -5.99 -3.20
C GLN A 91 12.37 -6.75 -2.33
N ARG A 92 11.54 -6.03 -1.56
CA ARG A 92 10.48 -6.66 -0.76
C ARG A 92 9.47 -7.44 -1.60
N LEU A 93 9.15 -6.95 -2.80
CA LEU A 93 8.27 -7.69 -3.71
C LEU A 93 8.93 -8.98 -4.19
N HIS A 94 10.23 -8.94 -4.48
CA HIS A 94 11.00 -10.13 -4.85
C HIS A 94 11.02 -11.15 -3.71
N GLU A 95 11.40 -10.74 -2.50
CA GLU A 95 11.43 -11.59 -1.31
C GLU A 95 10.07 -12.23 -1.02
N ARG A 96 8.96 -11.48 -1.12
CA ARG A 96 7.60 -12.03 -0.96
C ARG A 96 7.26 -13.06 -2.02
N ARG A 97 7.73 -12.87 -3.27
CA ARG A 97 7.52 -13.84 -4.36
C ARG A 97 8.32 -15.11 -4.12
N GLU A 98 9.56 -14.99 -3.66
CA GLU A 98 10.41 -16.14 -3.30
C GLU A 98 9.82 -16.92 -2.13
N GLN A 99 9.38 -16.25 -1.07
CA GLN A 99 8.71 -16.88 0.07
C GLN A 99 7.46 -17.66 -0.37
N ARG A 100 6.63 -17.06 -1.24
CA ARG A 100 5.45 -17.73 -1.79
C ARG A 100 5.80 -18.90 -2.71
N ALA A 101 6.91 -18.83 -3.44
CA ALA A 101 7.36 -19.94 -4.29
C ALA A 101 7.99 -21.08 -3.47
N ALA A 102 8.62 -20.75 -2.35
CA ALA A 102 9.24 -21.71 -1.43
C ALA A 102 8.23 -22.44 -0.53
N ASP A 103 7.00 -21.94 -0.39
CA ASP A 103 5.90 -22.60 0.31
C ASP A 103 4.80 -23.08 -0.67
N PRO A 104 4.95 -24.29 -1.26
CA PRO A 104 3.96 -24.86 -2.17
C PRO A 104 2.70 -25.41 -1.46
N THR A 105 2.61 -25.36 -0.12
CA THR A 105 1.54 -26.00 0.68
C THR A 105 0.42 -25.07 1.16
N ALA A 106 0.40 -23.79 0.78
CA ALA A 106 -0.73 -22.90 1.06
C ALA A 106 -1.93 -23.21 0.11
N VAL A 107 -2.61 -24.33 0.35
CA VAL A 107 -3.85 -24.78 -0.32
C VAL A 107 -5.05 -24.39 0.57
N PRO A 108 -6.19 -23.96 -0.01
CA PRO A 108 -7.27 -23.27 0.72
C PRO A 108 -8.11 -24.19 1.60
N ASP A 109 -8.67 -23.60 2.66
CA ASP A 109 -9.69 -24.08 3.59
C ASP A 109 -10.60 -25.19 3.00
N GLU A 110 -10.26 -26.45 3.31
CA GLU A 110 -11.08 -27.64 3.04
C GLU A 110 -12.15 -27.77 4.12
N ASN A 111 -13.20 -26.95 4.02
CA ASN A 111 -14.46 -27.21 4.69
C ASN A 111 -15.28 -28.20 3.85
N ALA A 112 -15.03 -29.50 4.04
CA ALA A 112 -15.90 -30.57 3.57
C ALA A 112 -15.75 -31.84 4.41
N THR A 113 -16.44 -31.90 5.56
CA THR A 113 -17.22 -33.07 6.03
C THR A 113 -18.19 -32.61 7.10
#